data_AF-A0A7W4EIV6-F1
#
_entry.id   AF-A0A7W4EIV6-F1
#
_cell.length_a   1.000
_cell.length_b   1.000
_cell.length_c   1.000
_cell.angle_alpha   90.00
_cell.angle_beta   90.00
_cell.angle_gamma   90.00
#
_symmetry.space_group_name_H-M   'P 1'
#
loop_
_entity.id
_entity.type
_entity.pdbx_description
1 polymer ?
#
loop_
_entity_poly.entity_id
_entity_poly.type
_entity_poly.pdbx_seq_one_letter_code
_entity_poly.pdbx_strand_id
1 'polypeptide(L)'
;MSTYVVVGLQYGDEGKGKITDVLSAKSDYVVRYQGGNNAGHTVYVGDEKFVLHLLPSGVLQCKGKCIIANGVVVDPKACISEVEKLEEKGGRTDHIFI
;
A
#
# COMPACT_ATOMS: atom_id res chain seq x y z
N MET A 1 -19.60 -0.07 12.06
CA MET A 1 -18.16 0.08 11.71
C MET A 1 -17.68 -1.29 11.24
N SER A 2 -17.08 -1.38 10.06
CA SER A 2 -16.58 -2.64 9.50
C SER A 2 -15.06 -2.57 9.38
N THR A 3 -14.38 -3.66 9.70
CA THR A 3 -12.92 -3.76 9.62
C THR A 3 -12.56 -5.10 9.00
N TYR A 4 -11.76 -5.05 7.94
CA TYR A 4 -11.25 -6.22 7.26
C TYR A 4 -9.76 -6.35 7.52
N VAL A 5 -9.32 -7.57 7.78
CA VAL A 5 -7.90 -7.90 7.94
C VAL A 5 -7.53 -8.89 6.86
N VAL A 6 -6.59 -8.52 5.99
CA VAL A 6 -6.05 -9.39 4.94
C VAL A 6 -4.73 -9.97 5.43
N VAL A 7 -4.68 -11.29 5.60
CA VAL A 7 -3.50 -12.04 6.05
C VAL A 7 -3.18 -13.17 5.08
N GLY A 8 -1.89 -13.52 5.03
CA GLY A 8 -1.43 -14.72 4.32
C GLY A 8 -1.51 -15.90 5.27
N LEU A 9 -1.95 -17.05 4.74
CA LEU A 9 -2.05 -18.29 5.51
C LEU A 9 -0.91 -19.26 5.17
N GLN A 10 0.03 -18.85 4.32
CA GLN A 10 1.17 -19.63 3.86
C GLN A 10 2.46 -18.84 4.12
N TYR A 11 3.47 -19.01 3.25
CA TYR A 11 4.80 -18.43 3.39
C TYR A 11 5.03 -17.23 2.46
N GLY A 12 4.01 -16.40 2.24
CA GLY A 12 4.12 -15.27 1.32
C GLY A 12 3.61 -15.57 -0.09
N ASP A 13 3.63 -14.55 -0.95
CA ASP A 13 3.20 -14.61 -2.35
C ASP A 13 1.79 -15.14 -2.65
N GLU A 14 0.90 -15.14 -1.65
CA GLU A 14 -0.50 -15.59 -1.80
C GLU A 14 -1.40 -14.59 -2.53
N GLY A 15 -0.83 -13.52 -3.11
CA GLY A 15 -1.61 -12.48 -3.81
C GLY A 15 -2.42 -11.55 -2.90
N LYS A 16 -2.04 -11.43 -1.62
CA LYS A 16 -2.71 -10.56 -0.62
C LYS A 16 -2.96 -9.13 -1.12
N GLY A 17 -1.95 -8.54 -1.76
CA GLY A 17 -2.05 -7.17 -2.28
C GLY A 17 -3.20 -6.99 -3.26
N LYS A 18 -3.50 -8.00 -4.09
CA LYS A 18 -4.65 -7.98 -5.00
C LYS A 18 -5.99 -7.94 -4.26
N ILE A 19 -6.12 -8.68 -3.15
CA ILE A 19 -7.33 -8.66 -2.33
C ILE A 19 -7.46 -7.33 -1.59
N THR A 20 -6.36 -6.87 -0.97
CA THR A 20 -6.29 -5.55 -0.35
C THR A 20 -6.68 -4.46 -1.33
N ASP A 21 -6.27 -4.58 -2.59
CA ASP A 21 -6.56 -3.60 -3.63
C ASP A 21 -8.04 -3.47 -3.95
N VAL A 22 -8.74 -4.59 -4.00
CA VAL A 22 -10.19 -4.61 -4.26
C VAL A 22 -10.95 -4.01 -3.07
N LEU A 23 -10.52 -4.33 -1.84
CA LEU A 23 -11.16 -3.84 -0.62
C LEU A 23 -10.89 -2.35 -0.37
N SER A 24 -9.70 -1.85 -0.72
CA SER A 24 -9.29 -0.47 -0.46
C SER A 24 -10.12 0.58 -1.21
N ALA A 25 -10.66 0.23 -2.38
CA ALA A 25 -11.51 1.13 -3.18
C ALA A 25 -12.78 1.60 -2.44
N LYS A 26 -13.24 0.83 -1.45
CA LYS A 26 -14.40 1.14 -0.60
C LYS A 26 -14.02 1.44 0.87
N SER A 27 -12.73 1.52 1.17
CA SER A 27 -12.24 1.70 2.54
C SER A 27 -11.89 3.15 2.82
N ASP A 28 -12.27 3.64 3.99
CA ASP A 28 -11.89 4.96 4.50
C ASP A 28 -10.43 5.00 4.99
N TYR A 29 -9.88 3.82 5.33
CA TYR A 29 -8.51 3.65 5.82
C TYR A 29 -7.90 2.37 5.24
N VAL A 30 -6.65 2.46 4.78
CA VAL A 30 -5.83 1.31 4.42
C VAL A 30 -4.56 1.36 5.26
N VAL A 31 -4.37 0.35 6.10
CA VAL A 31 -3.33 0.36 7.13
C VAL A 31 -2.36 -0.78 6.89
N ARG A 32 -1.07 -0.46 6.80
CA ARG A 32 0.00 -1.43 6.92
C ARG A 32 0.45 -1.50 8.37
N TYR A 33 0.37 -2.68 8.97
CA TYR A 33 0.56 -2.84 10.41
C TYR A 33 1.88 -3.50 10.81
N GLN A 34 2.60 -4.15 9.89
CA GLN A 34 3.88 -4.81 10.15
C GLN A 34 4.76 -4.94 8.91
N GLY A 35 6.02 -5.32 9.13
CA GLY A 35 6.99 -5.68 8.09
C GLY A 35 7.87 -4.48 7.73
N GLY A 36 8.34 -4.41 6.49
CA GLY A 36 9.08 -3.25 5.96
C GLY A 36 9.07 -3.25 4.44
N ASN A 37 10.10 -2.73 3.79
CA ASN A 37 10.23 -2.76 2.33
C ASN A 37 10.55 -4.16 1.74
N ASN A 38 10.40 -5.23 2.51
CA ASN A 38 10.60 -6.62 2.10
C ASN A 38 9.36 -7.26 1.43
N ALA A 39 8.25 -6.53 1.36
CA ALA A 39 7.07 -6.94 0.59
C ALA A 39 7.13 -6.36 -0.83
N GLY A 40 6.36 -6.92 -1.74
CA GLY A 40 6.17 -6.38 -3.09
C GLY A 40 4.74 -6.60 -3.55
N HIS A 41 4.08 -5.53 -3.98
CA HIS A 41 2.77 -5.61 -4.62
C HIS A 41 2.79 -4.81 -5.92
N THR A 42 2.48 -5.48 -7.03
CA THR A 42 2.42 -4.83 -8.34
C THR A 42 0.98 -4.46 -8.65
N VAL A 43 0.75 -3.19 -8.96
CA VAL A 43 -0.54 -2.64 -9.38
C VAL A 43 -0.41 -2.12 -10.80
N TYR A 44 -1.45 -2.34 -11.61
CA TYR A 44 -1.58 -1.74 -12.92
C TYR A 44 -2.74 -0.74 -12.92
N VAL A 45 -2.48 0.49 -13.35
CA VAL A 45 -3.50 1.54 -13.55
C VAL A 45 -3.51 1.88 -15.03
N GLY A 46 -4.47 1.33 -15.78
CA GLY A 46 -4.39 1.31 -17.24
C GLY A 46 -3.16 0.52 -17.68
N ASP A 47 -2.30 1.16 -18.48
CA ASP A 47 -1.03 0.58 -18.96
C ASP A 47 0.16 0.85 -18.03
N GLU A 48 -0.03 1.66 -16.98
CA GLU A 48 1.04 2.03 -16.05
C GLU A 48 1.24 0.99 -14.95
N LYS A 49 2.49 0.54 -14.81
CA LYS A 49 2.91 -0.39 -13.75
C LYS A 49 3.45 0.38 -12.54
N PHE A 50 2.96 0.02 -11.36
CA PHE A 50 3.46 0.46 -10.06
C PHE A 50 3.91 -0.75 -9.25
N VAL A 51 5.07 -0.64 -8.60
CA VAL A 51 5.55 -1.66 -7.67
C VAL A 51 5.69 -1.02 -6.31
N LEU A 52 4.85 -1.45 -5.38
CA LEU A 52 4.78 -0.93 -4.02
C LEU A 52 5.50 -1.88 -3.08
N HIS A 53 6.34 -1.33 -2.22
CA HIS A 53 7.15 -2.09 -1.26
C HIS A 53 6.86 -1.69 0.17
N LEU A 54 6.83 -0.38 0.44
CA LEU A 54 6.59 0.17 1.76
C LEU A 54 5.17 0.72 1.89
N LEU A 55 4.70 1.47 0.89
CA LEU A 55 3.38 2.09 0.92
C LEU A 55 2.27 1.03 1.01
N PRO A 56 1.14 1.33 1.68
CA PRO A 56 0.00 0.41 1.71
C PRO A 56 -0.47 0.06 0.29
N SER A 57 -0.73 -1.21 0.01
CA SER A 57 -1.11 -1.69 -1.34
C SER A 57 -2.25 -0.89 -1.98
N GLY A 58 -3.19 -0.43 -1.14
CA GLY A 58 -4.36 0.34 -1.56
C GLY A 58 -4.12 1.82 -1.91
N VAL A 59 -2.87 2.31 -1.92
CA VAL A 59 -2.56 3.75 -2.00
C VAL A 59 -3.09 4.44 -3.25
N LEU A 60 -3.21 3.73 -4.37
CA LEU A 60 -3.65 4.29 -5.65
C LEU A 60 -5.17 4.48 -5.75
N GLN A 61 -5.95 3.61 -5.12
CA GLN A 61 -7.42 3.54 -5.28
C GLN A 61 -8.20 3.90 -4.02
N CYS A 62 -7.56 3.91 -2.85
CA CYS A 62 -8.19 4.40 -1.64
C CYS A 62 -8.36 5.92 -1.71
N LYS A 63 -9.60 6.39 -1.57
CA LYS A 63 -9.91 7.83 -1.47
C LYS A 63 -9.68 8.39 -0.06
N GLY A 64 -9.64 7.50 0.92
CA GLY A 64 -9.42 7.79 2.33
C GLY A 64 -7.93 7.89 2.69
N LYS A 65 -7.56 7.48 3.90
CA LYS A 65 -6.18 7.60 4.40
C LYS A 65 -5.38 6.30 4.24
N CYS A 66 -4.14 6.42 3.80
CA CYS A 66 -3.18 5.32 3.76
C CYS A 66 -2.18 5.50 4.89
N ILE A 67 -2.08 4.49 5.77
CA ILE A 67 -1.33 4.61 7.02
C ILE A 67 -0.26 3.52 7.09
N ILE A 68 0.97 3.93 7.37
CA ILE A 68 2.08 3.05 7.78
C ILE A 68 2.13 3.10 9.31
N ALA A 69 1.60 2.07 9.98
CA ALA A 69 1.48 2.10 11.43
C ALA A 69 2.80 1.75 12.14
N ASN A 70 2.84 1.98 13.45
CA ASN A 70 4.02 1.84 14.32
C ASN A 70 4.69 0.45 14.35
N GLY A 71 4.04 -0.59 13.79
CA GLY A 71 4.63 -1.93 13.68
C GLY A 71 5.48 -2.14 12.41
N VAL A 72 5.55 -1.15 11.52
CA VAL A 72 6.34 -1.22 10.28
C VAL A 72 7.75 -0.65 10.51
N VAL A 73 8.76 -1.39 10.08
CA VAL A 73 10.14 -0.90 9.96
C VAL A 73 10.26 -0.10 8.67
N VAL A 74 10.45 1.21 8.83
CA VAL A 74 10.52 2.17 7.71
C VAL A 74 11.97 2.44 7.35
N ASP A 75 12.34 2.16 6.10
CA ASP A 75 13.50 2.75 5.46
C ASP A 75 13.07 4.11 4.86
N PRO A 76 13.52 5.24 5.42
CA PRO A 76 13.06 6.56 4.98
C PRO A 76 13.42 6.85 3.51
N LYS A 77 14.58 6.36 3.04
CA LYS A 77 15.03 6.58 1.67
C LYS A 77 14.15 5.80 0.69
N ALA A 78 13.84 4.55 1.02
CA ALA A 78 12.92 3.74 0.22
C ALA A 78 11.51 4.36 0.21
N CYS A 79 11.02 4.84 1.36
CA CYS A 79 9.72 5.49 1.47
C CYS A 79 9.60 6.72 0.58
N ILE A 80 10.57 7.65 0.69
CA ILE A 80 10.58 8.89 -0.10
C ILE A 80 10.66 8.56 -1.58
N SER A 81 11.54 7.64 -1.99
CA SER A 81 11.66 7.24 -3.39
C SER A 81 10.36 6.62 -3.95
N GLU A 82 9.61 5.89 -3.13
CA GLU A 82 8.33 5.30 -3.56
C GLU A 82 7.23 6.36 -3.68
N VAL A 83 7.22 7.35 -2.79
CA VAL A 83 6.34 8.54 -2.87
C VAL A 83 6.64 9.37 -4.11
N GLU A 84 7.91 9.70 -4.37
CA GLU A 84 8.32 10.46 -5.56
C GLU A 84 7.92 9.76 -6.85
N LYS A 85 8.13 8.44 -6.96
CA LYS A 85 7.69 7.65 -8.13
C LYS A 85 6.17 7.65 -8.31
N LEU A 86 5.43 7.73 -7.23
CA LEU A 86 3.97 7.83 -7.27
C LEU A 86 3.56 9.21 -7.83
N GLU A 87 4.17 10.28 -7.34
CA GLU A 87 3.92 11.67 -7.77
C GLU A 87 4.33 11.93 -9.22
N GLU A 88 5.48 11.41 -9.66
CA GLU A 88 5.97 11.49 -11.05
C GLU A 88 4.94 10.95 -12.05
N LYS A 89 4.15 9.95 -11.62
CA LYS A 89 3.08 9.33 -12.41
C LYS A 89 1.70 9.94 -12.15
N GLY A 90 1.63 11.07 -11.46
CA GLY A 90 0.39 11.80 -11.15
C GLY A 90 -0.44 11.18 -10.02
N GLY A 91 0.15 10.28 -9.24
CA GLY A 91 -0.50 9.67 -8.08
C GLY A 91 -0.59 10.63 -6.90
N ARG A 92 -1.66 10.49 -6.13
CA ARG A 92 -1.94 11.29 -4.93
C ARG A 92 -1.10 10.81 -3.75
N THR A 93 -0.56 11.72 -2.94
CA THR A 93 0.30 11.39 -1.78
C THR A 93 -0.05 12.15 -0.49
N ASP A 94 -0.89 13.18 -0.55
CA ASP A 94 -1.34 13.96 0.62
C ASP A 94 -2.20 13.16 1.61
N HIS A 95 -2.63 11.96 1.23
CA HIS A 95 -3.39 11.04 2.08
C HIS A 95 -2.53 9.94 2.73
N ILE A 96 -1.21 10.01 2.59
CA ILE A 96 -0.25 9.06 3.19
C ILE A 96 0.19 9.59 4.55
N PHE A 97 0.10 8.73 5.57
CA PHE A 97 0.48 9.02 6.96
C PHE A 97 1.41 7.93 7.49
N ILE A 98 2.36 8.34 8.33
CA ILE A 98 3.25 7.46 9.10
C ILE A 98 3.00 7.75 10.58
#